data_AF-A0A7Y5T0M6-F1
#
_entry.id   AF-A0A7Y5T0M6-F1
#
_cell.length_a   1.000
_cell.length_b   1.000
_cell.length_c   1.000
_cell.angle_alpha   90.00
_cell.angle_beta   90.00
_cell.angle_gamma   90.00
#
_symmetry.space_group_name_H-M   'P 1'
#
loop_
_entity.id
_entity.type
_entity.pdbx_description
1 polymer ?
#
loop_
_entity_poly.entity_id
_entity_poly.type
_entity_poly.pdbx_seq_one_letter_code
_entity_poly.pdbx_strand_id
1 'polypeptide(L)'
;MMTFTFSLILQTGLLFPGQTGEALQQQIRAAYTPASLISYSRAQDSVFKALYWSGDSVECIYGGFRVFLDPQSDPSTTVYQNGAGLSVEHAWPQSKGAYGTGRSDLHHLFPAKQSINSARGNNPFCESPDNQTQTWYFRQYSQTVSPQTGADLWSERNGISGFFEPREQEKGRLARAMAYFYTIYRTDADAADTSFWGLQAETLLQWHRQFPPDAVEIARQTRIQSIQGNLNPFITDTSLFSRAYFSDGDQQTPTKPLLFFSEYVEGTSSNKYLEIVNAGSETVALGDIRVSLYSNGATTASNNFLLSGSLNPGEVLVLKNSLATLYTGKATIASSVVNFNGDDALSLTWITSGDTLDIFGRIGEDPGSAWISGDKSTLDRTLVRKSSVVKGIQTNPSSGFPTLGTEWDVYPTDTISDLGFHELDNGPTVPVQHGPLNWVIFGGQAEVAWTTYSESGNAGFWLEAQLEAHHWNPLAFLEGRGTSTDPNYYRLTSSFPDNCKRLRLSQVDLDGTRTVLGELAVSGNSGIIRDLSIVAAYPNPFNPTTTIVLAIPARQHIQLSVFSVTGQQVATLVNDSLSAGIHHIPWNASGLTSGTYLLKVNQHQKGIQVLLLK
;
A
#
# COMPACT_ATOMS: atom_id res chain seq x y z
N MET A 1 -18.09 -42.42 15.53
CA MET A 1 -18.01 -40.95 15.40
C MET A 1 -16.74 -40.65 14.64
N MET A 2 -16.86 -40.28 13.37
CA MET A 2 -15.71 -40.06 12.48
C MET A 2 -15.44 -38.55 12.47
N THR A 3 -14.36 -38.13 13.12
CA THR A 3 -13.89 -36.74 13.14
C THR A 3 -13.22 -36.43 11.80
N PHE A 4 -13.88 -35.63 10.97
CA PHE A 4 -13.24 -35.03 9.80
C PHE A 4 -12.45 -33.80 10.26
N THR A 5 -11.13 -33.92 10.25
CA THR A 5 -10.22 -32.77 10.25
C THR A 5 -10.22 -32.17 8.84
N PHE A 6 -10.88 -31.03 8.66
CA PHE A 6 -10.72 -30.25 7.43
C PHE A 6 -9.34 -29.58 7.47
N SER A 7 -8.42 -30.06 6.64
CA SER A 7 -7.26 -29.25 6.23
C SER A 7 -7.77 -28.13 5.34
N LEU A 8 -7.51 -26.88 5.73
CA LEU A 8 -7.77 -25.70 4.92
C LEU A 8 -6.70 -25.65 3.82
N ILE A 9 -6.94 -26.34 2.71
CA ILE A 9 -6.19 -26.11 1.47
C ILE A 9 -6.80 -24.84 0.86
N LEU A 10 -6.06 -23.72 0.93
CA LEU A 10 -6.29 -22.58 0.04
C LEU A 10 -6.09 -23.10 -1.38
N GLN A 11 -7.17 -23.29 -2.13
CA GLN A 11 -7.10 -23.63 -3.54
C GLN A 11 -6.62 -22.37 -4.29
N THR A 12 -5.32 -22.28 -4.53
CA THR A 12 -4.69 -21.26 -5.38
C THR A 12 -4.89 -21.61 -6.85
N GLY A 13 -6.13 -21.52 -7.32
CA GLY A 13 -6.51 -21.83 -8.70
C GLY A 13 -7.43 -20.76 -9.28
N LEU A 14 -7.12 -20.32 -10.50
CA LEU A 14 -7.93 -19.40 -11.27
C LEU A 14 -9.33 -20.01 -11.53
N LEU A 15 -10.38 -19.27 -11.18
CA LEU A 15 -11.76 -19.70 -11.36
C LEU A 15 -12.17 -19.54 -12.83
N PHE A 16 -12.85 -20.56 -13.37
CA PHE A 16 -13.34 -20.59 -14.76
C PHE A 16 -12.28 -20.25 -15.82
N PRO A 17 -11.12 -20.93 -15.86
CA PRO A 17 -10.01 -20.53 -16.72
C PRO A 17 -10.39 -20.36 -18.19
N GLY A 18 -9.86 -19.31 -18.82
CA GLY A 18 -10.08 -18.96 -20.22
C GLY A 18 -11.42 -18.29 -20.55
N GLN A 19 -12.34 -18.17 -19.59
CA GLN A 19 -13.62 -17.48 -19.82
C GLN A 19 -13.54 -15.99 -19.49
N THR A 20 -14.32 -15.18 -20.21
CA THR A 20 -14.42 -13.72 -20.03
C THR A 20 -15.84 -13.23 -20.33
N GLY A 21 -16.10 -11.96 -20.06
CA GLY A 21 -17.31 -11.24 -20.47
C GLY A 21 -18.60 -11.86 -19.92
N GLU A 22 -19.68 -11.73 -20.70
CA GLU A 22 -21.00 -12.23 -20.30
C GLU A 22 -21.02 -13.74 -20.02
N ALA A 23 -20.23 -14.53 -20.75
CA ALA A 23 -20.13 -15.98 -20.54
C ALA A 23 -19.55 -16.30 -19.15
N LEU A 24 -18.48 -15.62 -18.75
CA LEU A 24 -17.92 -15.76 -17.41
C LEU A 24 -18.90 -15.29 -16.34
N GLN A 25 -19.58 -14.15 -16.56
CA GLN A 25 -20.58 -13.66 -15.61
C GLN A 25 -21.72 -14.67 -15.39
N GLN A 26 -22.17 -15.35 -16.45
CA GLN A 26 -23.17 -16.41 -16.34
C GLN A 26 -22.66 -17.61 -15.53
N GLN A 27 -21.41 -18.03 -15.72
CA GLN A 27 -20.82 -19.11 -14.91
C GLN A 27 -20.68 -18.71 -13.44
N ILE A 28 -20.26 -17.47 -13.17
CA ILE A 28 -20.19 -16.94 -11.81
C ILE A 28 -21.57 -16.97 -11.15
N ARG A 29 -22.60 -16.47 -11.84
CA ARG A 29 -23.99 -16.54 -11.34
C ARG A 29 -24.42 -17.97 -11.06
N ALA A 30 -24.20 -18.88 -12.00
CA ALA A 30 -24.62 -20.27 -11.85
C ALA A 30 -23.95 -20.97 -10.65
N ALA A 31 -22.67 -20.69 -10.39
CA ALA A 31 -21.90 -21.36 -9.35
C ALA A 31 -22.00 -20.70 -7.96
N TYR A 32 -22.17 -19.38 -7.90
CA TYR A 32 -22.04 -18.61 -6.66
C TYR A 32 -23.32 -17.93 -6.18
N THR A 33 -24.43 -18.04 -6.93
CA THR A 33 -25.74 -17.60 -6.42
C THR A 33 -26.12 -18.43 -5.19
N PRO A 34 -26.47 -17.81 -4.05
CA PRO A 34 -26.85 -18.55 -2.85
C PRO A 34 -28.12 -19.35 -3.10
N ALA A 35 -28.13 -20.63 -2.69
CA ALA A 35 -29.29 -21.50 -2.84
C ALA A 35 -30.50 -21.02 -2.00
N SER A 36 -30.22 -20.39 -0.85
CA SER A 36 -31.20 -19.68 -0.05
C SER A 36 -30.53 -18.56 0.75
N LEU A 37 -31.32 -17.55 1.10
CA LEU A 37 -30.88 -16.47 1.98
C LEU A 37 -31.61 -16.53 3.31
N ILE A 38 -30.92 -16.07 4.35
CA ILE A 38 -31.52 -15.84 5.66
C ILE A 38 -32.51 -14.66 5.61
N SER A 39 -33.44 -14.59 6.56
CA SER A 39 -34.35 -13.46 6.68
C SER A 39 -33.59 -12.15 6.87
N TYR A 40 -34.17 -11.03 6.43
CA TYR A 40 -33.52 -9.73 6.55
C TYR A 40 -33.20 -9.38 8.02
N SER A 41 -34.10 -9.64 8.96
CA SER A 41 -33.83 -9.45 10.40
C SER A 41 -32.61 -10.25 10.87
N ARG A 42 -32.51 -11.52 10.48
CA ARG A 42 -31.37 -12.37 10.84
C ARG A 42 -30.08 -11.91 10.16
N ALA A 43 -30.16 -11.38 8.94
CA ALA A 43 -29.02 -10.79 8.25
C ALA A 43 -28.51 -9.55 9.00
N GLN A 44 -29.41 -8.67 9.45
CA GLN A 44 -29.04 -7.50 10.24
C GLN A 44 -28.30 -7.90 11.52
N ASP A 45 -28.83 -8.88 12.26
CA ASP A 45 -28.16 -9.35 13.47
C ASP A 45 -26.81 -10.01 13.19
N SER A 46 -26.71 -10.75 12.08
CA SER A 46 -25.48 -11.43 11.68
C SER A 46 -24.38 -10.44 11.32
N VAL A 47 -24.72 -9.33 10.63
CA VAL A 47 -23.78 -8.26 10.32
C VAL A 47 -23.11 -7.76 11.60
N PHE A 48 -23.90 -7.39 12.61
CA PHE A 48 -23.33 -6.80 13.82
C PHE A 48 -22.65 -7.83 14.72
N LYS A 49 -23.25 -9.00 14.94
CA LYS A 49 -22.80 -9.95 15.97
C LYS A 49 -21.89 -11.05 15.44
N ALA A 50 -22.19 -11.62 14.27
CA ALA A 50 -21.41 -12.73 13.73
C ALA A 50 -20.22 -12.25 12.90
N LEU A 51 -20.37 -11.14 12.17
CA LEU A 51 -19.35 -10.67 11.23
C LEU A 51 -18.42 -9.61 11.84
N TYR A 52 -18.97 -8.59 12.51
CA TYR A 52 -18.20 -7.39 12.88
C TYR A 52 -18.02 -7.15 14.38
N TRP A 53 -18.56 -8.00 15.25
CA TRP A 53 -18.32 -7.90 16.69
C TRP A 53 -16.90 -8.38 17.02
N SER A 54 -16.12 -7.51 17.64
CA SER A 54 -14.73 -7.79 18.05
C SER A 54 -14.45 -7.13 19.39
N GLY A 55 -13.91 -7.89 20.35
CA GLY A 55 -13.77 -7.46 21.74
C GLY A 55 -15.14 -7.24 22.38
N ASP A 56 -15.54 -5.97 22.52
CA ASP A 56 -16.80 -5.53 23.14
C ASP A 56 -17.65 -4.64 22.22
N SER A 57 -17.21 -4.40 20.99
CA SER A 57 -17.80 -3.38 20.12
C SER A 57 -17.87 -3.79 18.66
N VAL A 58 -18.66 -3.04 17.91
CA VAL A 58 -18.82 -3.16 16.46
C VAL A 58 -18.31 -1.87 15.82
N GLU A 59 -17.38 -1.99 14.87
CA GLU A 59 -16.85 -0.87 14.09
C GLU A 59 -17.58 -0.73 12.75
N CYS A 60 -17.83 0.52 12.34
CA CYS A 60 -18.53 0.83 11.11
C CYS A 60 -17.59 1.11 9.93
N ILE A 61 -18.02 0.76 8.71
CA ILE A 61 -17.20 0.76 7.50
C ILE A 61 -16.71 2.16 7.11
N TYR A 62 -17.61 3.15 6.98
CA TYR A 62 -17.24 4.47 6.46
C TYR A 62 -16.53 5.38 7.48
N GLY A 63 -16.87 5.29 8.76
CA GLY A 63 -16.34 6.23 9.76
C GLY A 63 -15.35 5.61 10.75
N GLY A 64 -15.29 4.29 10.88
CA GLY A 64 -14.59 3.65 11.99
C GLY A 64 -15.22 3.98 13.36
N PHE A 65 -16.47 4.42 13.37
CA PHE A 65 -17.22 4.65 14.60
C PHE A 65 -17.54 3.31 15.25
N ARG A 66 -17.29 3.22 16.57
CA ARG A 66 -17.53 2.01 17.34
C ARG A 66 -18.71 2.17 18.27
N VAL A 67 -19.54 1.14 18.37
CA VAL A 67 -20.63 1.05 19.34
C VAL A 67 -20.46 -0.22 20.15
N PHE A 68 -20.55 -0.10 21.47
CA PHE A 68 -20.58 -1.25 22.38
C PHE A 68 -21.79 -2.13 22.09
N LEU A 69 -21.59 -3.44 22.05
CA LEU A 69 -22.64 -4.43 21.87
C LEU A 69 -22.72 -5.33 23.11
N ASP A 70 -23.83 -5.23 23.85
CA ASP A 70 -24.14 -6.18 24.91
C ASP A 70 -24.32 -7.60 24.30
N PRO A 71 -23.52 -8.59 24.72
CA PRO A 71 -23.60 -9.95 24.18
C PRO A 71 -24.96 -10.62 24.38
N GLN A 72 -25.77 -10.17 25.35
CA GLN A 72 -27.05 -10.77 25.70
C GLN A 72 -28.26 -10.09 25.03
N SER A 73 -28.07 -8.96 24.37
CA SER A 73 -29.15 -8.20 23.75
C SER A 73 -29.34 -8.54 22.28
N ASP A 74 -30.46 -8.07 21.72
CA ASP A 74 -30.70 -8.03 20.29
C ASP A 74 -29.69 -7.05 19.64
N PRO A 75 -28.79 -7.53 18.76
CA PRO A 75 -27.66 -6.74 18.33
C PRO A 75 -28.08 -5.56 17.45
N SER A 76 -28.99 -5.76 16.50
CA SER A 76 -29.44 -4.69 15.60
C SER A 76 -30.21 -3.60 16.33
N THR A 77 -31.00 -3.96 17.35
CA THR A 77 -31.70 -3.00 18.21
C THR A 77 -30.72 -2.22 19.10
N THR A 78 -29.72 -2.91 19.67
CA THR A 78 -28.78 -2.34 20.62
C THR A 78 -27.84 -1.33 19.98
N VAL A 79 -27.26 -1.68 18.84
CA VAL A 79 -26.29 -0.79 18.17
C VAL A 79 -26.97 0.42 17.53
N TYR A 80 -28.29 0.39 17.28
CA TYR A 80 -29.01 1.49 16.65
C TYR A 80 -29.09 2.75 17.51
N GLN A 81 -29.18 2.61 18.84
CA GLN A 81 -29.18 3.71 19.82
C GLN A 81 -30.11 4.87 19.43
N ASN A 82 -31.38 4.56 19.11
CA ASN A 82 -32.39 5.54 18.67
C ASN A 82 -31.93 6.41 17.48
N GLY A 83 -31.12 5.85 16.56
CA GLY A 83 -30.61 6.52 15.38
C GLY A 83 -29.26 7.25 15.57
N ALA A 84 -28.71 7.26 16.78
CA ALA A 84 -27.38 7.83 17.03
C ALA A 84 -26.24 6.86 16.70
N GLY A 85 -26.53 5.56 16.67
CA GLY A 85 -25.55 4.49 16.55
C GLY A 85 -25.35 3.98 15.13
N LEU A 86 -25.39 2.65 14.97
CA LEU A 86 -25.13 1.94 13.72
C LEU A 86 -26.42 1.43 13.07
N SER A 87 -26.40 1.36 11.75
CA SER A 87 -27.38 0.65 10.93
C SER A 87 -26.68 -0.21 9.89
N VAL A 88 -27.44 -1.04 9.19
CA VAL A 88 -26.91 -1.86 8.11
C VAL A 88 -26.83 -1.01 6.84
N GLU A 89 -25.61 -0.92 6.33
CA GLU A 89 -25.27 -0.41 5.01
C GLU A 89 -25.48 -1.51 3.97
N HIS A 90 -26.20 -1.16 2.91
CA HIS A 90 -26.25 -1.93 1.69
C HIS A 90 -25.26 -1.33 0.70
N ALA A 91 -24.07 -1.93 0.55
CA ALA A 91 -23.05 -1.41 -0.37
C ALA A 91 -23.63 -1.22 -1.77
N TRP A 92 -24.40 -2.19 -2.28
CA TRP A 92 -25.31 -1.92 -3.38
C TRP A 92 -26.64 -1.33 -2.87
N PRO A 93 -27.02 -0.08 -3.17
CA PRO A 93 -28.17 0.56 -2.53
C PRO A 93 -29.49 -0.18 -2.77
N GLN A 94 -30.36 -0.21 -1.76
CA GLN A 94 -31.70 -0.80 -1.92
C GLN A 94 -32.47 -0.15 -3.06
N SER A 95 -32.44 1.19 -3.19
CA SER A 95 -33.09 1.91 -4.30
C SER A 95 -32.55 1.59 -5.69
N LYS A 96 -31.45 0.82 -5.79
CA LYS A 96 -30.80 0.41 -7.04
C LYS A 96 -30.93 -1.10 -7.27
N GLY A 97 -31.88 -1.78 -6.62
CA GLY A 97 -32.19 -3.20 -6.85
C GLY A 97 -31.98 -4.10 -5.65
N ALA A 98 -31.29 -3.64 -4.59
CA ALA A 98 -31.10 -4.43 -3.36
C ALA A 98 -32.34 -4.46 -2.43
N TYR A 99 -33.56 -4.23 -2.95
CA TYR A 99 -34.82 -4.43 -2.20
C TYR A 99 -35.41 -5.83 -2.40
N GLY A 100 -34.99 -6.55 -3.45
CA GLY A 100 -35.54 -7.82 -3.88
C GLY A 100 -34.74 -9.02 -3.36
N THR A 101 -34.33 -9.90 -4.28
CA THR A 101 -33.72 -11.19 -3.94
C THR A 101 -32.38 -11.05 -3.23
N GLY A 102 -31.61 -10.00 -3.52
CA GLY A 102 -30.31 -9.76 -2.88
C GLY A 102 -30.35 -9.03 -1.53
N ARG A 103 -31.51 -8.59 -1.04
CA ARG A 103 -31.61 -7.66 0.11
C ARG A 103 -30.92 -8.15 1.39
N SER A 104 -30.95 -9.46 1.65
CA SER A 104 -30.39 -10.08 2.85
C SER A 104 -29.06 -10.80 2.61
N ASP A 105 -28.47 -10.67 1.42
CA ASP A 105 -27.18 -11.30 1.11
C ASP A 105 -26.05 -10.64 1.90
N LEU A 106 -25.41 -11.39 2.78
CA LEU A 106 -24.40 -10.87 3.69
C LEU A 106 -23.14 -10.33 2.98
N HIS A 107 -22.83 -10.74 1.75
CA HIS A 107 -21.59 -10.31 1.07
C HIS A 107 -21.53 -8.80 0.81
N HIS A 108 -22.68 -8.13 0.67
CA HIS A 108 -22.77 -6.69 0.43
C HIS A 108 -23.30 -5.86 1.61
N LEU A 109 -23.43 -6.46 2.80
CA LEU A 109 -23.94 -5.80 4.01
C LEU A 109 -22.84 -5.45 5.01
N PHE A 110 -22.86 -4.23 5.51
CA PHE A 110 -21.83 -3.68 6.40
C PHE A 110 -22.44 -2.88 7.56
N PRO A 111 -21.79 -2.76 8.72
CA PRO A 111 -22.19 -1.78 9.74
C PRO A 111 -21.80 -0.38 9.26
N ALA A 112 -22.71 0.59 9.33
CA ALA A 112 -22.40 2.00 9.07
C ALA A 112 -23.02 2.88 10.16
N LYS A 113 -22.37 4.00 10.51
CA LYS A 113 -22.99 4.99 11.40
C LYS A 113 -24.23 5.54 10.69
N GLN A 114 -25.39 5.57 11.37
CA GLN A 114 -26.67 5.90 10.77
C GLN A 114 -26.65 7.24 10.00
N SER A 115 -25.97 8.26 10.53
CA SER A 115 -25.83 9.55 9.86
C SER A 115 -24.97 9.50 8.58
N ILE A 116 -23.91 8.69 8.58
CA ILE A 116 -23.01 8.53 7.42
C ILE A 116 -23.68 7.64 6.36
N ASN A 117 -24.34 6.55 6.77
CA ASN A 117 -25.15 5.71 5.90
C ASN A 117 -26.22 6.56 5.17
N SER A 118 -26.93 7.41 5.93
CA SER A 118 -27.92 8.33 5.35
C SER A 118 -27.30 9.33 4.37
N ALA A 119 -26.07 9.81 4.63
CA ALA A 119 -25.35 10.71 3.74
C ALA A 119 -24.81 10.02 2.48
N ARG A 120 -24.37 8.76 2.60
CA ARG A 120 -23.96 7.90 1.49
C ARG A 120 -25.13 7.66 0.55
N GLY A 121 -26.32 7.36 1.09
CA GLY A 121 -27.56 7.24 0.33
C GLY A 121 -27.44 6.23 -0.81
N ASN A 122 -27.65 6.69 -2.04
CA ASN A 122 -27.45 5.89 -3.26
C ASN A 122 -26.39 6.48 -4.19
N ASN A 123 -25.49 7.30 -3.64
CA ASN A 123 -24.40 7.92 -4.40
C ASN A 123 -23.46 6.80 -4.90
N PRO A 124 -23.07 6.80 -6.20
CA PRO A 124 -22.05 5.89 -6.68
C PRO A 124 -20.71 6.14 -5.98
N PHE A 125 -19.88 5.11 -5.91
CA PHE A 125 -18.53 5.24 -5.40
C PHE A 125 -17.60 5.89 -6.43
N CYS A 126 -16.71 6.79 -5.98
CA CYS A 126 -15.64 7.35 -6.81
C CYS A 126 -14.43 7.75 -5.97
N GLU A 127 -13.33 8.06 -6.66
CA GLU A 127 -12.24 8.91 -6.14
C GLU A 127 -12.70 10.37 -6.16
N SER A 128 -12.66 11.06 -5.03
CA SER A 128 -13.08 12.44 -4.86
C SER A 128 -11.85 13.32 -4.69
N PRO A 129 -11.56 14.24 -5.62
CA PRO A 129 -10.56 15.26 -5.38
C PRO A 129 -10.97 16.13 -4.17
N ASP A 130 -10.04 16.38 -3.25
CA ASP A 130 -10.27 17.17 -2.02
C ASP A 130 -11.03 18.50 -2.27
N ASN A 131 -10.74 19.14 -3.40
CA ASN A 131 -11.34 20.43 -3.78
C ASN A 131 -12.80 20.34 -4.24
N GLN A 132 -13.34 19.13 -4.41
CA GLN A 132 -14.75 18.86 -4.71
C GLN A 132 -15.48 18.21 -3.53
N THR A 133 -14.77 17.83 -2.48
CA THR A 133 -15.35 17.22 -1.29
C THR A 133 -16.12 18.23 -0.45
N GLN A 134 -17.41 17.97 -0.25
CA GLN A 134 -18.29 18.84 0.54
C GLN A 134 -18.27 18.47 2.02
N THR A 135 -18.21 17.18 2.34
CA THR A 135 -18.26 16.73 3.72
C THR A 135 -17.36 15.52 3.92
N TRP A 136 -16.53 15.61 4.95
CA TRP A 136 -15.62 14.59 5.43
C TRP A 136 -16.22 13.94 6.67
N TYR A 137 -16.14 12.61 6.79
CA TYR A 137 -16.68 11.83 7.90
C TYR A 137 -15.60 10.97 8.56
N PHE A 138 -15.42 11.12 9.87
CA PHE A 138 -14.54 10.27 10.67
C PHE A 138 -15.10 10.07 12.07
N ARG A 139 -15.20 8.81 12.48
CA ARG A 139 -15.85 8.36 13.71
C ARG A 139 -17.26 8.94 13.82
N GLN A 140 -17.49 9.74 14.85
CA GLN A 140 -18.75 10.44 15.10
C GLN A 140 -18.79 11.85 14.52
N TYR A 141 -17.70 12.31 13.93
CA TYR A 141 -17.51 13.68 13.47
C TYR A 141 -17.76 13.80 11.97
N SER A 142 -18.21 15.00 11.58
CA SER A 142 -18.29 15.43 10.19
C SER A 142 -17.80 16.87 10.07
N GLN A 143 -17.10 17.20 8.99
CA GLN A 143 -16.60 18.55 8.74
C GLN A 143 -16.63 18.92 7.26
N THR A 144 -16.66 20.21 6.95
CA THR A 144 -16.71 20.73 5.57
C THR A 144 -15.36 21.25 5.08
N VAL A 145 -14.30 21.06 5.85
CA VAL A 145 -12.92 21.48 5.53
C VAL A 145 -12.06 20.22 5.48
N SER A 146 -11.15 20.14 4.50
CA SER A 146 -10.27 18.98 4.38
C SER A 146 -9.39 18.82 5.62
N PRO A 147 -9.25 17.58 6.13
CA PRO A 147 -8.34 17.29 7.23
C PRO A 147 -6.91 17.57 6.79
N GLN A 148 -6.15 18.31 7.60
CA GLN A 148 -4.77 18.69 7.27
C GLN A 148 -3.78 17.52 7.33
N THR A 149 -4.16 16.42 8.00
CA THR A 149 -3.36 15.20 8.15
C THR A 149 -4.29 13.99 8.22
N GLY A 150 -3.92 12.89 7.57
CA GLY A 150 -4.64 11.62 7.63
C GLY A 150 -6.01 11.66 6.94
N ALA A 151 -6.09 12.30 5.77
CA ALA A 151 -7.29 12.34 4.93
C ALA A 151 -7.81 10.93 4.61
N ASP A 152 -6.90 9.99 4.38
CA ASP A 152 -7.16 8.56 4.11
C ASP A 152 -8.03 7.86 5.16
N LEU A 153 -8.09 8.41 6.39
CA LEU A 153 -8.93 7.90 7.48
C LEU A 153 -10.38 8.38 7.40
N TRP A 154 -10.74 9.25 6.46
CA TRP A 154 -12.05 9.88 6.34
C TRP A 154 -12.79 9.34 5.12
N SER A 155 -14.12 9.25 5.24
CA SER A 155 -14.99 9.10 4.08
C SER A 155 -15.44 10.46 3.59
N GLU A 156 -15.68 10.57 2.30
CA GLU A 156 -15.94 11.83 1.64
C GLU A 156 -17.25 11.78 0.87
N ARG A 157 -18.01 12.86 0.96
CA ARG A 157 -19.16 13.08 0.10
C ARG A 157 -18.90 14.27 -0.80
N ASN A 158 -18.96 14.01 -2.10
CA ASN A 158 -18.89 15.06 -3.11
C ASN A 158 -20.29 15.66 -3.30
N GLY A 159 -20.43 16.93 -2.92
CA GLY A 159 -21.70 17.65 -2.95
C GLY A 159 -22.11 18.13 -4.34
N ILE A 160 -21.19 18.15 -5.30
CA ILE A 160 -21.39 18.71 -6.64
C ILE A 160 -21.78 17.59 -7.62
N SER A 161 -21.10 16.45 -7.55
CA SER A 161 -21.26 15.36 -8.50
C SER A 161 -22.14 14.21 -7.97
N GLY A 162 -22.49 14.20 -6.68
CA GLY A 162 -23.37 13.18 -6.09
C GLY A 162 -22.69 11.83 -5.92
N PHE A 163 -21.40 11.82 -5.60
CA PHE A 163 -20.60 10.62 -5.35
C PHE A 163 -20.16 10.52 -3.89
N PHE A 164 -19.70 9.32 -3.52
CA PHE A 164 -19.19 9.02 -2.18
C PHE A 164 -17.87 8.26 -2.28
N GLU A 165 -16.90 8.65 -1.47
CA GLU A 165 -15.62 7.97 -1.34
C GLU A 165 -15.51 7.36 0.07
N PRO A 166 -15.28 6.05 0.18
CA PRO A 166 -15.01 5.41 1.46
C PRO A 166 -13.56 5.66 1.90
N ARG A 167 -13.27 5.46 3.18
CA ARG A 167 -11.88 5.46 3.68
C ARG A 167 -11.02 4.48 2.88
N GLU A 168 -9.76 4.81 2.68
CA GLU A 168 -8.82 4.05 1.83
C GLU A 168 -8.83 2.54 2.13
N GLN A 169 -8.71 2.19 3.41
CA GLN A 169 -8.66 0.80 3.87
C GLN A 169 -9.91 -0.05 3.55
N GLU A 170 -11.04 0.57 3.16
CA GLU A 170 -12.29 -0.13 2.84
C GLU A 170 -12.59 -0.21 1.33
N LYS A 171 -11.84 0.51 0.49
CA LYS A 171 -12.08 0.62 -0.96
C LYS A 171 -12.14 -0.74 -1.65
N GLY A 172 -11.16 -1.61 -1.40
CA GLY A 172 -11.09 -2.95 -1.99
C GLY A 172 -12.26 -3.86 -1.61
N ARG A 173 -12.64 -3.87 -0.33
CA ARG A 173 -13.76 -4.68 0.17
C ARG A 173 -15.09 -4.25 -0.44
N LEU A 174 -15.30 -2.94 -0.54
CA LEU A 174 -16.50 -2.37 -1.18
C LEU A 174 -16.51 -2.68 -2.68
N ALA A 175 -15.38 -2.59 -3.36
CA ALA A 175 -15.26 -2.95 -4.77
C ALA A 175 -15.69 -4.40 -5.04
N ARG A 176 -15.19 -5.36 -4.25
CA ARG A 176 -15.56 -6.77 -4.38
C ARG A 176 -17.00 -7.06 -3.99
N ALA A 177 -17.54 -6.36 -2.99
CA ALA A 177 -18.94 -6.47 -2.62
C ALA A 177 -19.88 -5.93 -3.71
N MET A 178 -19.52 -4.82 -4.35
CA MET A 178 -20.25 -4.24 -5.47
C MET A 178 -20.22 -5.12 -6.71
N ALA A 179 -19.04 -5.62 -7.08
CA ALA A 179 -18.88 -6.55 -8.21
C ALA A 179 -19.67 -7.85 -7.97
N TYR A 180 -19.58 -8.41 -6.77
CA TYR A 180 -20.39 -9.56 -6.38
C TYR A 180 -21.88 -9.31 -6.54
N PHE A 181 -22.39 -8.24 -5.93
CA PHE A 181 -23.82 -7.96 -5.97
C PHE A 181 -24.31 -7.76 -7.40
N TYR A 182 -23.62 -6.93 -8.18
CA TYR A 182 -23.98 -6.70 -9.57
C TYR A 182 -23.92 -7.98 -10.40
N THR A 183 -22.94 -8.86 -10.15
CA THR A 183 -22.85 -10.14 -10.88
C THR A 183 -24.00 -11.06 -10.52
N ILE A 184 -24.23 -11.33 -9.23
CA ILE A 184 -25.20 -12.32 -8.74
C ILE A 184 -26.63 -11.85 -8.95
N TYR A 185 -26.91 -10.58 -8.70
CA TYR A 185 -28.25 -9.98 -8.73
C TYR A 185 -28.47 -9.04 -9.92
N ARG A 186 -27.75 -9.28 -11.03
CA ARG A 186 -27.75 -8.40 -12.21
C ARG A 186 -29.15 -8.05 -12.71
N THR A 187 -30.06 -9.01 -12.73
CA THR A 187 -31.45 -8.80 -13.18
C THR A 187 -32.17 -7.74 -12.35
N ASP A 188 -32.07 -7.82 -11.02
CA ASP A 188 -32.70 -6.86 -10.10
C ASP A 188 -32.00 -5.49 -10.17
N ALA A 189 -30.67 -5.48 -10.32
CA ALA A 189 -29.87 -4.28 -10.46
C ALA A 189 -30.17 -3.50 -11.76
N ASP A 190 -30.11 -4.18 -12.91
CA ASP A 190 -30.37 -3.58 -14.23
C ASP A 190 -31.84 -3.16 -14.36
N ALA A 191 -32.79 -3.88 -13.74
CA ALA A 191 -34.20 -3.46 -13.70
C ALA A 191 -34.42 -2.17 -12.91
N ALA A 192 -33.59 -1.89 -11.91
CA ALA A 192 -33.70 -0.69 -11.10
C ALA A 192 -32.97 0.52 -11.73
N ASP A 193 -31.73 0.32 -12.21
CA ASP A 193 -30.95 1.37 -12.89
C ASP A 193 -29.75 0.78 -13.65
N THR A 194 -29.84 0.71 -14.97
CA THR A 194 -28.78 0.20 -15.85
C THR A 194 -27.52 1.07 -15.89
N SER A 195 -27.60 2.34 -15.50
CA SER A 195 -26.48 3.27 -15.55
C SER A 195 -25.61 3.23 -14.29
N PHE A 196 -26.17 2.79 -13.16
CA PHE A 196 -25.52 2.88 -11.85
C PHE A 196 -24.21 2.09 -11.76
N TRP A 197 -24.10 0.94 -12.43
CA TRP A 197 -22.85 0.18 -12.51
C TRP A 197 -21.78 0.95 -13.30
N GLY A 198 -22.13 1.42 -14.49
CA GLY A 198 -21.19 2.06 -15.42
C GLY A 198 -20.54 3.33 -14.86
N LEU A 199 -21.19 4.02 -13.93
CA LEU A 199 -20.64 5.22 -13.28
C LEU A 199 -19.43 4.96 -12.36
N GLN A 200 -19.23 3.72 -11.91
CA GLN A 200 -18.28 3.38 -10.86
C GLN A 200 -17.47 2.11 -11.15
N ALA A 201 -17.84 1.31 -12.16
CA ALA A 201 -17.22 0.02 -12.43
C ALA A 201 -15.69 0.13 -12.61
N GLU A 202 -15.20 1.14 -13.34
CA GLU A 202 -13.76 1.36 -13.55
C GLU A 202 -13.05 1.73 -12.26
N THR A 203 -13.60 2.65 -11.47
CA THR A 203 -13.07 3.03 -10.16
C THR A 203 -13.02 1.85 -9.20
N LEU A 204 -14.09 1.04 -9.16
CA LEU A 204 -14.13 -0.16 -8.34
C LEU A 204 -13.11 -1.20 -8.81
N LEU A 205 -12.85 -1.33 -10.12
CA LEU A 205 -11.77 -2.20 -10.61
C LEU A 205 -10.39 -1.70 -10.14
N GLN A 206 -10.15 -0.39 -10.17
CA GLN A 206 -8.91 0.19 -9.68
C GLN A 206 -8.73 -0.09 -8.17
N TRP A 207 -9.76 0.15 -7.37
CA TRP A 207 -9.76 -0.16 -5.93
C TRP A 207 -9.54 -1.64 -5.63
N HIS A 208 -10.18 -2.52 -6.40
CA HIS A 208 -10.00 -3.96 -6.26
C HIS A 208 -8.56 -4.39 -6.52
N ARG A 209 -7.87 -3.76 -7.48
CA ARG A 209 -6.46 -4.01 -7.79
C ARG A 209 -5.53 -3.44 -6.72
N GLN A 210 -5.78 -2.21 -6.28
CA GLN A 210 -4.96 -1.49 -5.30
C GLN A 210 -5.06 -2.10 -3.91
N PHE A 211 -6.25 -2.59 -3.54
CA PHE A 211 -6.55 -3.12 -2.20
C PHE A 211 -7.03 -4.58 -2.31
N PRO A 212 -6.11 -5.55 -2.48
CA PRO A 212 -6.45 -6.97 -2.58
C PRO A 212 -7.13 -7.50 -1.29
N PRO A 213 -7.77 -8.68 -1.34
CA PRO A 213 -8.39 -9.27 -0.16
C PRO A 213 -7.40 -9.49 0.98
N ASP A 214 -7.72 -8.95 2.15
CA ASP A 214 -6.91 -9.14 3.36
C ASP A 214 -7.45 -10.26 4.25
N ALA A 215 -6.69 -10.61 5.30
CA ALA A 215 -7.07 -11.68 6.22
C ALA A 215 -8.42 -11.43 6.92
N VAL A 216 -8.79 -10.17 7.16
CA VAL A 216 -10.06 -9.79 7.80
C VAL A 216 -11.22 -10.07 6.84
N GLU A 217 -11.09 -9.71 5.58
CA GLU A 217 -12.08 -9.97 4.54
C GLU A 217 -12.21 -11.46 4.24
N ILE A 218 -11.09 -12.20 4.17
CA ILE A 218 -11.11 -13.66 3.99
C ILE A 218 -11.82 -14.34 5.17
N ALA A 219 -11.51 -13.94 6.41
CA ALA A 219 -12.19 -14.47 7.59
C ALA A 219 -13.69 -14.13 7.60
N ARG A 220 -14.06 -12.92 7.18
CA ARG A 220 -15.46 -12.51 7.00
C ARG A 220 -16.15 -13.40 5.96
N GLN A 221 -15.52 -13.64 4.82
CA GLN A 221 -16.04 -14.54 3.79
C GLN A 221 -16.28 -15.95 4.33
N THR A 222 -15.34 -16.53 5.09
CA THR A 222 -15.53 -17.85 5.71
C THR A 222 -16.74 -17.88 6.64
N ARG A 223 -16.93 -16.83 7.45
CA ARG A 223 -18.12 -16.71 8.31
C ARG A 223 -19.41 -16.58 7.50
N ILE A 224 -19.41 -15.79 6.43
CA ILE A 224 -20.58 -15.67 5.54
C ILE A 224 -20.90 -17.02 4.89
N GLN A 225 -19.90 -17.75 4.40
CA GLN A 225 -20.10 -19.08 3.83
C GLN A 225 -20.77 -20.02 4.83
N SER A 226 -20.38 -19.97 6.11
CA SER A 226 -21.00 -20.79 7.16
C SER A 226 -22.48 -20.44 7.44
N ILE A 227 -22.90 -19.21 7.14
CA ILE A 227 -24.26 -18.71 7.40
C ILE A 227 -25.16 -18.82 6.16
N GLN A 228 -24.62 -18.48 4.98
CA GLN A 228 -25.35 -18.30 3.72
C GLN A 228 -25.05 -19.41 2.69
N GLY A 229 -23.95 -20.16 2.87
CA GLY A 229 -23.61 -21.32 2.05
C GLY A 229 -22.78 -21.03 0.79
N ASN A 230 -22.52 -19.76 0.45
CA ASN A 230 -21.76 -19.38 -0.73
C ASN A 230 -20.61 -18.39 -0.43
N LEU A 231 -19.62 -18.38 -1.31
CA LEU A 231 -18.48 -17.46 -1.27
C LEU A 231 -18.72 -16.28 -2.22
N ASN A 232 -18.00 -15.17 -1.99
CA ASN A 232 -17.84 -14.14 -3.00
C ASN A 232 -16.63 -14.53 -3.87
N PRO A 233 -16.83 -14.91 -5.14
CA PRO A 233 -15.74 -15.39 -5.98
C PRO A 233 -14.70 -14.31 -6.30
N PHE A 234 -15.05 -13.02 -6.22
CA PHE A 234 -14.10 -11.91 -6.43
C PHE A 234 -13.11 -11.73 -5.26
N ILE A 235 -13.36 -12.35 -4.10
CA ILE A 235 -12.41 -12.47 -2.98
C ILE A 235 -11.48 -13.68 -3.21
N THR A 236 -12.00 -14.74 -3.82
CA THR A 236 -11.26 -16.00 -4.06
C THR A 236 -10.31 -15.90 -5.27
N ASP A 237 -10.75 -15.24 -6.33
CA ASP A 237 -9.98 -15.01 -7.56
C ASP A 237 -10.11 -13.54 -7.96
N THR A 238 -9.04 -12.78 -7.69
CA THR A 238 -8.97 -11.34 -7.97
C THR A 238 -8.96 -11.04 -9.48
N SER A 239 -8.67 -12.01 -10.35
CA SER A 239 -8.74 -11.82 -11.81
C SER A 239 -10.17 -11.77 -12.34
N LEU A 240 -11.17 -12.24 -11.57
CA LEU A 240 -12.54 -12.35 -12.07
C LEU A 240 -13.17 -11.01 -12.39
N PHE A 241 -12.87 -9.95 -11.65
CA PHE A 241 -13.49 -8.64 -11.86
C PHE A 241 -13.14 -8.12 -13.26
N SER A 242 -11.85 -8.06 -13.60
CA SER A 242 -11.40 -7.62 -14.92
C SER A 242 -11.94 -8.53 -16.03
N ARG A 243 -11.82 -9.85 -15.86
CA ARG A 243 -12.25 -10.84 -16.86
C ARG A 243 -13.76 -10.81 -17.10
N ALA A 244 -14.57 -10.51 -16.10
CA ALA A 244 -16.02 -10.52 -16.22
C ALA A 244 -16.55 -9.26 -16.91
N TYR A 245 -15.96 -8.08 -16.66
CA TYR A 245 -16.60 -6.81 -16.99
C TYR A 245 -15.86 -5.92 -18.00
N PHE A 246 -14.60 -6.20 -18.30
CA PHE A 246 -13.75 -5.29 -19.08
C PHE A 246 -13.08 -5.98 -20.28
N SER A 247 -13.66 -7.10 -20.74
CA SER A 247 -13.01 -7.99 -21.71
C SER A 247 -13.51 -7.91 -23.16
N ASP A 248 -14.46 -7.03 -23.50
CA ASP A 248 -15.00 -6.93 -24.86
C ASP A 248 -14.64 -5.57 -25.47
N GLY A 249 -13.47 -5.51 -26.11
CA GLY A 249 -12.95 -4.34 -26.82
C GLY A 249 -11.49 -4.01 -26.49
N ASP A 250 -11.01 -4.50 -25.36
CA ASP A 250 -9.59 -4.52 -25.05
C ASP A 250 -9.08 -5.95 -25.19
N GLN A 251 -8.44 -6.23 -26.32
CA GLN A 251 -7.43 -7.28 -26.36
C GLN A 251 -6.25 -6.84 -25.48
N GLN A 252 -6.46 -6.80 -24.17
CA GLN A 252 -5.41 -6.89 -23.17
C GLN A 252 -5.71 -8.12 -22.32
N THR A 253 -5.22 -9.25 -22.86
CA THR A 253 -4.49 -10.33 -22.18
C THR A 253 -4.60 -10.44 -20.65
N PRO A 254 -4.58 -11.68 -20.09
CA PRO A 254 -4.38 -11.89 -18.65
C PRO A 254 -3.24 -10.98 -18.21
N THR A 255 -3.49 -10.10 -17.22
CA THR A 255 -2.63 -8.97 -16.79
C THR A 255 -1.22 -9.13 -17.32
N LYS A 256 -0.95 -8.52 -18.48
CA LYS A 256 0.42 -8.50 -18.98
C LYS A 256 1.27 -7.87 -17.88
N PRO A 257 2.45 -8.41 -17.59
CA PRO A 257 3.49 -7.76 -16.85
C PRO A 257 3.58 -6.29 -17.24
N LEU A 258 3.54 -5.39 -16.25
CA LEU A 258 3.90 -4.00 -16.48
C LEU A 258 5.42 -3.90 -16.40
N LEU A 259 6.08 -4.49 -17.39
CA LEU A 259 7.53 -4.36 -17.56
C LEU A 259 7.84 -3.17 -18.46
N PHE A 260 8.76 -2.32 -18.04
CA PHE A 260 9.26 -1.20 -18.85
C PHE A 260 10.68 -0.81 -18.44
N PHE A 261 11.34 0.00 -19.27
CA PHE A 261 12.68 0.48 -18.98
C PHE A 261 12.62 1.55 -17.88
N SER A 262 13.21 1.27 -16.73
CA SER A 262 13.26 2.18 -15.58
C SER A 262 14.51 3.04 -15.57
N GLU A 263 15.62 2.57 -16.14
CA GLU A 263 16.86 3.34 -16.20
C GLU A 263 17.68 3.03 -17.46
N TYR A 264 18.25 4.07 -18.06
CA TYR A 264 19.17 4.00 -19.18
C TYR A 264 20.46 4.74 -18.79
N VAL A 265 21.61 4.11 -18.96
CA VAL A 265 22.91 4.72 -18.65
C VAL A 265 23.82 4.63 -19.87
N GLU A 266 24.11 5.78 -20.47
CA GLU A 266 25.24 5.96 -21.37
C GLU A 266 26.39 6.62 -20.60
N GLY A 267 27.21 5.78 -19.98
CA GLY A 267 28.37 6.19 -19.19
C GLY A 267 29.67 6.23 -19.98
N THR A 268 30.74 6.61 -19.29
CA THR A 268 32.08 6.70 -19.87
C THR A 268 32.63 5.34 -20.30
N SER A 269 33.43 5.34 -21.36
CA SER A 269 34.07 4.14 -21.93
C SER A 269 33.06 3.03 -22.28
N SER A 270 32.99 1.97 -21.46
CA SER A 270 32.10 0.83 -21.68
C SER A 270 31.00 0.74 -20.62
N ASN A 271 30.84 1.75 -19.77
CA ASN A 271 29.83 1.75 -18.71
C ASN A 271 28.44 2.02 -19.28
N LYS A 272 27.83 0.98 -19.86
CA LYS A 272 26.47 1.04 -20.40
C LYS A 272 25.57 0.08 -19.64
N TYR A 273 24.42 0.59 -19.20
CA TYR A 273 23.45 -0.15 -18.40
C TYR A 273 22.02 0.14 -18.85
N LEU A 274 21.16 -0.86 -18.72
CA LEU A 274 19.73 -0.74 -18.98
C LEU A 274 18.97 -1.50 -17.90
N GLU A 275 18.06 -0.84 -17.22
CA GLU A 275 17.24 -1.43 -16.18
C GLU A 275 15.80 -1.63 -16.64
N ILE A 276 15.22 -2.76 -16.26
CA ILE A 276 13.82 -3.11 -16.51
C ILE A 276 13.15 -3.36 -15.17
N VAL A 277 12.05 -2.65 -14.87
CA VAL A 277 11.25 -2.85 -13.65
C VAL A 277 10.00 -3.66 -13.95
N ASN A 278 9.57 -4.52 -13.01
CA ASN A 278 8.22 -5.05 -12.98
C ASN A 278 7.31 -4.19 -12.10
N ALA A 279 6.61 -3.24 -12.71
CA ALA A 279 5.60 -2.43 -12.02
C ALA A 279 4.24 -3.13 -11.89
N GLY A 280 4.14 -4.40 -12.28
CA GLY A 280 2.93 -5.21 -12.17
C GLY A 280 2.72 -5.72 -10.74
N SER A 281 1.54 -6.29 -10.49
CA SER A 281 1.22 -6.91 -9.20
C SER A 281 1.55 -8.40 -9.13
N GLU A 282 2.05 -9.00 -10.22
CA GLU A 282 2.34 -10.44 -10.32
C GLU A 282 3.80 -10.69 -10.73
N THR A 283 4.34 -11.83 -10.30
CA THR A 283 5.66 -12.30 -10.76
C THR A 283 5.62 -12.66 -12.24
N VAL A 284 6.68 -12.27 -12.95
CA VAL A 284 6.75 -12.37 -14.41
C VAL A 284 7.83 -13.36 -14.80
N ALA A 285 7.47 -14.40 -15.57
CA ALA A 285 8.48 -15.23 -16.23
C ALA A 285 9.08 -14.50 -17.43
N LEU A 286 10.40 -14.32 -17.45
CA LEU A 286 11.09 -13.52 -18.45
C LEU A 286 11.49 -14.29 -19.71
N GLY A 287 11.34 -15.63 -19.72
CA GLY A 287 11.81 -16.51 -20.78
C GLY A 287 11.15 -16.34 -22.16
N ASP A 288 10.10 -15.53 -22.27
CA ASP A 288 9.42 -15.18 -23.53
C ASP A 288 9.55 -13.67 -23.85
N ILE A 289 10.44 -12.96 -23.14
CA ILE A 289 10.62 -11.52 -23.28
C ILE A 289 11.98 -11.22 -23.90
N ARG A 290 11.98 -10.31 -24.89
CA ARG A 290 13.16 -9.90 -25.62
C ARG A 290 13.38 -8.40 -25.52
N VAL A 291 14.64 -8.03 -25.28
CA VAL A 291 15.14 -6.66 -25.48
C VAL A 291 15.82 -6.60 -26.84
N SER A 292 15.54 -5.56 -27.62
CA SER A 292 16.11 -5.36 -28.95
C SER A 292 16.70 -3.96 -29.05
N LEU A 293 17.90 -3.85 -29.62
CA LEU A 293 18.60 -2.60 -29.93
C LEU A 293 18.49 -2.33 -31.43
N TYR A 294 18.15 -1.10 -31.79
CA TYR A 294 18.04 -0.61 -33.16
C TYR A 294 19.02 0.54 -33.35
N SER A 295 20.16 0.26 -33.98
CA SER A 295 21.24 1.22 -34.04
C SER A 295 21.07 2.24 -35.17
N ASN A 296 21.37 3.52 -34.90
CA ASN A 296 21.43 4.64 -35.85
C ASN A 296 20.22 4.68 -36.83
N GLY A 297 19.00 4.69 -36.27
CA GLY A 297 17.75 4.75 -37.04
C GLY A 297 17.37 3.47 -37.81
N ALA A 298 17.95 2.31 -37.49
CA ALA A 298 17.58 1.05 -38.11
C ALA A 298 16.11 0.65 -37.83
N THR A 299 15.46 0.04 -38.83
CA THR A 299 14.14 -0.60 -38.68
C THR A 299 14.23 -2.07 -38.29
N THR A 300 15.43 -2.64 -38.30
CA THR A 300 15.72 -4.02 -37.92
C THR A 300 16.68 -4.02 -36.73
N ALA A 301 16.45 -4.92 -35.78
CA ALA A 301 17.23 -4.98 -34.56
C ALA A 301 18.68 -5.37 -34.87
N SER A 302 19.62 -4.52 -34.47
CA SER A 302 21.07 -4.74 -34.58
C SER A 302 21.56 -5.76 -33.55
N ASN A 303 20.92 -5.80 -32.36
CA ASN A 303 21.14 -6.82 -31.34
C ASN A 303 19.81 -7.23 -30.72
N ASN A 304 19.72 -8.49 -30.31
CA ASN A 304 18.58 -9.06 -29.59
C ASN A 304 19.10 -9.79 -28.36
N PHE A 305 18.36 -9.69 -27.26
CA PHE A 305 18.66 -10.41 -26.03
C PHE A 305 17.38 -11.01 -25.45
N LEU A 306 17.35 -12.34 -25.35
CA LEU A 306 16.27 -13.06 -24.68
C LEU A 306 16.51 -13.04 -23.18
N LEU A 307 15.54 -12.53 -22.43
CA LEU A 307 15.59 -12.52 -20.98
C LEU A 307 15.35 -13.93 -20.44
N SER A 308 15.73 -14.14 -19.18
CA SER A 308 15.57 -15.43 -18.51
C SER A 308 15.34 -15.22 -17.01
N GLY A 309 14.79 -16.23 -16.34
CA GLY A 309 14.41 -16.14 -14.94
C GLY A 309 13.00 -15.59 -14.74
N SER A 310 12.77 -15.04 -13.56
CA SER A 310 11.52 -14.38 -13.18
C SER A 310 11.80 -13.06 -12.50
N LEU A 311 10.85 -12.13 -12.57
CA LEU A 311 10.90 -10.82 -11.91
C LEU A 311 9.65 -10.63 -11.06
N ASN A 312 9.80 -10.50 -9.75
CA ASN A 312 8.69 -10.27 -8.83
C ASN A 312 8.15 -8.83 -8.94
N PRO A 313 6.95 -8.56 -8.43
CA PRO A 313 6.41 -7.20 -8.35
C PRO A 313 7.39 -6.24 -7.66
N GLY A 314 7.69 -5.10 -8.28
CA GLY A 314 8.63 -4.09 -7.79
C GLY A 314 10.12 -4.41 -8.01
N GLU A 315 10.46 -5.62 -8.44
CA GLU A 315 11.85 -5.97 -8.74
C GLU A 315 12.32 -5.37 -10.06
N VAL A 316 13.64 -5.18 -10.15
CA VAL A 316 14.33 -4.73 -11.35
C VAL A 316 15.36 -5.73 -11.85
N LEU A 317 15.60 -5.70 -13.15
CA LEU A 317 16.68 -6.43 -13.82
C LEU A 317 17.61 -5.44 -14.51
N VAL A 318 18.91 -5.53 -14.22
CA VAL A 318 19.93 -4.68 -14.85
C VAL A 318 20.69 -5.47 -15.93
N LEU A 319 20.65 -4.98 -17.16
CA LEU A 319 21.55 -5.42 -18.23
C LEU A 319 22.77 -4.51 -18.26
N LYS A 320 23.94 -5.08 -18.52
CA LYS A 320 25.19 -4.31 -18.61
C LYS A 320 26.07 -4.72 -19.77
N ASN A 321 26.92 -3.80 -20.20
CA ASN A 321 28.01 -4.15 -21.11
C ASN A 321 29.01 -5.05 -20.35
N SER A 322 29.57 -6.04 -21.03
CA SER A 322 30.46 -7.03 -20.41
C SER A 322 31.74 -6.43 -19.80
N LEU A 323 32.16 -5.26 -20.25
CA LEU A 323 33.31 -4.52 -19.77
C LEU A 323 32.94 -3.40 -18.78
N ALA A 324 31.65 -3.22 -18.46
CA ALA A 324 31.19 -2.19 -17.53
C ALA A 324 31.57 -2.54 -16.08
N THR A 325 32.17 -1.57 -15.38
CA THR A 325 32.74 -1.75 -14.03
C THR A 325 32.17 -0.83 -12.96
N LEU A 326 31.45 0.24 -13.33
CA LEU A 326 30.94 1.23 -12.35
C LEU A 326 29.91 0.64 -11.40
N TYR A 327 28.90 -0.05 -11.94
CA TYR A 327 27.87 -0.71 -11.15
C TYR A 327 28.24 -2.16 -10.86
N THR A 328 28.35 -2.49 -9.56
CA THR A 328 28.67 -3.83 -9.04
C THR A 328 27.53 -4.44 -8.23
N GLY A 329 26.31 -3.90 -8.31
CA GLY A 329 25.13 -4.42 -7.62
C GLY A 329 24.70 -5.81 -8.12
N LYS A 330 23.80 -6.46 -7.37
CA LYS A 330 23.27 -7.80 -7.71
C LYS A 330 22.21 -7.68 -8.83
N ALA A 331 22.07 -8.77 -9.60
CA ALA A 331 21.22 -8.91 -10.80
C ALA A 331 21.71 -8.17 -12.07
N THR A 332 23.03 -8.17 -12.34
CA THR A 332 23.57 -7.72 -13.62
C THR A 332 23.76 -8.86 -14.62
N ILE A 333 23.12 -8.78 -15.79
CA ILE A 333 23.33 -9.72 -16.90
C ILE A 333 24.12 -9.02 -18.01
N ALA A 334 25.24 -9.61 -18.42
CA ALA A 334 26.03 -9.08 -19.52
C ALA A 334 25.30 -9.27 -20.85
N SER A 335 25.12 -8.19 -21.62
CA SER A 335 24.44 -8.22 -22.92
C SER A 335 24.98 -7.16 -23.88
N SER A 336 25.04 -7.49 -25.17
CA SER A 336 25.39 -6.52 -26.23
C SER A 336 24.25 -5.57 -26.58
N VAL A 337 23.03 -5.82 -26.08
CA VAL A 337 21.86 -4.96 -26.34
C VAL A 337 22.01 -3.57 -25.72
N VAL A 338 22.90 -3.42 -24.73
CA VAL A 338 23.20 -2.13 -24.10
C VAL A 338 24.31 -1.35 -24.84
N ASN A 339 24.80 -1.83 -25.98
CA ASN A 339 25.81 -1.13 -26.78
C ASN A 339 25.20 0.03 -27.58
N PHE A 340 24.22 0.71 -27.01
CA PHE A 340 23.56 1.87 -27.60
C PHE A 340 24.44 3.11 -27.56
N ASN A 341 24.24 4.12 -28.41
CA ASN A 341 24.99 5.38 -28.35
C ASN A 341 24.16 6.65 -28.63
N GLY A 342 23.44 7.19 -27.64
CA GLY A 342 22.72 8.46 -27.76
C GLY A 342 21.52 8.47 -28.71
N ASP A 343 21.68 8.09 -29.97
CA ASP A 343 20.70 8.15 -31.06
C ASP A 343 19.91 6.86 -31.29
N ASP A 344 20.29 5.78 -30.61
CA ASP A 344 19.68 4.47 -30.78
C ASP A 344 18.30 4.34 -30.13
N ALA A 345 17.49 3.41 -30.66
CA ALA A 345 16.22 3.02 -30.08
C ALA A 345 16.29 1.62 -29.46
N LEU A 346 15.48 1.38 -28.42
CA LEU A 346 15.33 0.09 -27.76
C LEU A 346 13.87 -0.33 -27.73
N SER A 347 13.61 -1.64 -27.75
CA SER A 347 12.28 -2.19 -27.53
C SER A 347 12.30 -3.33 -26.53
N LEU A 348 11.26 -3.43 -25.72
CA LEU A 348 10.94 -4.59 -24.90
C LEU A 348 9.70 -5.27 -25.49
N THR A 349 9.77 -6.55 -25.83
CA THR A 349 8.69 -7.25 -26.56
C THR A 349 8.47 -8.66 -26.05
N TRP A 350 7.22 -9.14 -26.08
CA TRP A 350 6.90 -10.55 -26.02
C TRP A 350 7.23 -11.23 -27.34
N ILE A 351 7.95 -12.35 -27.31
CA ILE A 351 8.30 -13.09 -28.53
C ILE A 351 7.07 -13.80 -29.08
N THR A 352 6.36 -14.54 -28.22
CA THR A 352 5.26 -15.41 -28.67
C THR A 352 4.08 -14.62 -29.21
N SER A 353 3.70 -13.52 -28.55
CA SER A 353 2.58 -12.69 -29.00
C SER A 353 2.98 -11.56 -29.95
N GLY A 354 4.26 -11.17 -29.98
CA GLY A 354 4.75 -10.03 -30.74
C GLY A 354 4.40 -8.66 -30.13
N ASP A 355 3.78 -8.65 -28.96
CA ASP A 355 3.36 -7.41 -28.30
C ASP A 355 4.54 -6.61 -27.76
N THR A 356 4.45 -5.29 -27.87
CA THR A 356 5.43 -4.37 -27.31
C THR A 356 5.05 -3.98 -25.89
N LEU A 357 6.02 -4.06 -24.99
CA LEU A 357 5.92 -3.68 -23.57
C LEU A 357 6.42 -2.24 -23.37
N ASP A 358 7.55 -1.90 -23.98
CA ASP A 358 8.11 -0.54 -23.93
C ASP A 358 8.99 -0.24 -25.15
N ILE A 359 9.13 1.04 -25.47
CA ILE A 359 10.02 1.59 -26.51
C ILE A 359 10.74 2.81 -25.93
N PHE A 360 12.06 2.79 -26.02
CA PHE A 360 12.92 3.95 -25.77
C PHE A 360 13.32 4.56 -27.12
N GLY A 361 13.09 5.86 -27.32
CA GLY A 361 13.29 6.53 -28.61
C GLY A 361 12.20 6.18 -29.64
N ARG A 362 12.60 6.02 -30.89
CA ARG A 362 11.72 5.58 -31.99
C ARG A 362 12.46 4.67 -32.96
N ILE A 363 11.87 3.50 -33.21
CA ILE A 363 12.42 2.54 -34.16
C ILE A 363 12.28 3.09 -35.58
N GLY A 364 13.38 3.12 -36.34
CA GLY A 364 13.41 3.60 -37.71
C GLY A 364 13.64 5.10 -37.90
N GLU A 365 13.94 5.84 -36.83
CA GLU A 365 14.31 7.26 -36.90
C GLU A 365 15.72 7.48 -36.35
N ASP A 366 16.53 8.23 -37.09
CA ASP A 366 17.85 8.69 -36.67
C ASP A 366 17.73 10.17 -36.22
N PRO A 367 17.86 10.47 -34.92
CA PRO A 367 17.83 11.83 -34.38
C PRO A 367 19.17 12.59 -34.53
N GLY A 368 20.16 12.01 -35.20
CA GLY A 368 21.48 12.57 -35.45
C GLY A 368 22.55 12.07 -34.48
N SER A 369 22.62 12.63 -33.28
CA SER A 369 23.61 12.20 -32.27
C SER A 369 22.98 11.87 -30.92
N ALA A 370 21.76 12.34 -30.69
CA ALA A 370 21.00 12.12 -29.46
C ALA A 370 19.52 12.41 -29.71
N TRP A 371 18.66 11.77 -28.94
CA TRP A 371 17.31 12.29 -28.72
C TRP A 371 17.39 13.54 -27.84
N ILE A 372 16.72 14.61 -28.24
CA ILE A 372 16.74 15.90 -27.53
C ILE A 372 15.30 16.38 -27.26
N SER A 373 15.04 16.82 -26.02
CA SER A 373 13.78 17.46 -25.63
C SER A 373 14.06 18.56 -24.62
N GLY A 374 14.00 19.83 -25.05
CA GLY A 374 14.40 20.95 -24.20
C GLY A 374 15.88 20.89 -23.84
N ASP A 375 16.19 20.87 -22.55
CA ASP A 375 17.53 20.73 -21.98
C ASP A 375 17.96 19.26 -21.76
N LYS A 376 17.08 18.31 -22.05
CA LYS A 376 17.32 16.87 -21.89
C LYS A 376 17.91 16.26 -23.15
N SER A 377 18.89 15.38 -22.96
CA SER A 377 19.56 14.63 -24.02
C SER A 377 19.84 13.20 -23.55
N THR A 378 19.93 12.26 -24.50
CA THR A 378 20.35 10.88 -24.25
C THR A 378 21.86 10.65 -24.37
N LEU A 379 22.58 11.52 -25.09
CA LEU A 379 24.02 11.36 -25.32
C LEU A 379 24.83 11.63 -24.05
N ASP A 380 25.60 10.62 -23.65
CA ASP A 380 26.46 10.65 -22.45
C ASP A 380 25.68 11.02 -21.18
N ARG A 381 24.50 10.41 -20.98
CA ARG A 381 23.62 10.70 -19.83
C ARG A 381 23.09 9.43 -19.16
N THR A 382 22.73 9.60 -17.90
CA THR A 382 21.85 8.68 -17.19
C THR A 382 20.42 9.23 -17.24
N LEU A 383 19.48 8.38 -17.58
CA LEU A 383 18.05 8.69 -17.61
C LEU A 383 17.34 7.73 -16.67
N VAL A 384 16.67 8.27 -15.65
CA VAL A 384 15.84 7.50 -14.71
C VAL A 384 14.39 7.83 -15.00
N ARG A 385 13.56 6.81 -15.15
CA ARG A 385 12.12 6.97 -15.37
C ARG A 385 11.51 7.56 -14.09
N LYS A 386 10.49 8.40 -14.22
CA LYS A 386 9.79 8.97 -13.06
C LYS A 386 8.94 7.90 -12.36
N SER A 387 8.88 7.97 -11.04
CA SER A 387 8.08 7.05 -10.19
C SER A 387 6.59 7.04 -10.49
N SER A 388 6.06 8.13 -11.05
CA SER A 388 4.67 8.23 -11.49
C SER A 388 4.36 7.40 -12.75
N VAL A 389 5.37 6.87 -13.44
CA VAL A 389 5.18 6.11 -14.67
C VAL A 389 4.90 4.65 -14.34
N VAL A 390 3.75 4.15 -14.80
CA VAL A 390 3.27 2.80 -14.48
C VAL A 390 3.25 1.85 -15.69
N LYS A 391 3.62 2.34 -16.89
CA LYS A 391 3.67 1.54 -18.11
C LYS A 391 4.64 2.12 -19.15
N GLY A 392 5.17 1.23 -19.99
CA GLY A 392 5.98 1.59 -21.14
C GLY A 392 5.16 2.02 -22.36
N ILE A 393 5.87 2.44 -23.41
CA ILE A 393 5.33 2.81 -24.72
C ILE A 393 5.13 1.57 -25.57
N GLN A 394 3.87 1.18 -25.75
CA GLN A 394 3.48 -0.08 -26.40
C GLN A 394 3.29 0.05 -27.92
N THR A 395 3.49 1.24 -28.49
CA THR A 395 3.36 1.49 -29.93
C THR A 395 4.48 2.41 -30.37
N ASN A 396 5.18 2.05 -31.45
CA ASN A 396 6.29 2.85 -31.96
C ASN A 396 5.82 4.30 -32.23
N PRO A 397 6.46 5.32 -31.63
CA PRO A 397 6.04 6.70 -31.80
C PRO A 397 5.96 7.14 -33.28
N SER A 398 5.08 8.09 -33.56
CA SER A 398 4.93 8.67 -34.90
C SER A 398 6.03 9.68 -35.26
N SER A 399 6.75 10.22 -34.26
CA SER A 399 7.90 11.14 -34.44
C SER A 399 8.69 11.31 -33.14
N GLY A 400 10.02 11.29 -33.22
CA GLY A 400 10.91 11.62 -32.12
C GLY A 400 10.79 10.71 -30.90
N PHE A 401 11.29 11.19 -29.76
CA PHE A 401 11.17 10.53 -28.45
C PHE A 401 10.19 11.31 -27.56
N PRO A 402 8.86 11.08 -27.68
CA PRO A 402 7.85 11.96 -27.08
C PRO A 402 7.89 12.01 -25.55
N THR A 403 8.43 10.98 -24.91
CA THR A 403 8.41 10.87 -23.45
C THR A 403 9.67 11.38 -22.76
N LEU A 404 10.73 11.73 -23.51
CA LEU A 404 11.99 12.25 -22.95
C LEU A 404 11.77 13.47 -22.05
N GLY A 405 10.86 14.37 -22.45
CA GLY A 405 10.53 15.57 -21.66
C GLY A 405 9.70 15.28 -20.41
N THR A 406 8.77 14.31 -20.49
CA THR A 406 7.68 14.14 -19.52
C THR A 406 7.93 13.03 -18.51
N GLU A 407 8.56 11.92 -18.91
CA GLU A 407 8.63 10.67 -18.15
C GLU A 407 10.02 10.32 -17.64
N TRP A 408 11.06 11.04 -18.06
CA TRP A 408 12.45 10.79 -17.68
C TRP A 408 13.05 11.98 -16.94
N ASP A 409 13.77 11.70 -15.87
CA ASP A 409 14.72 12.62 -15.25
C ASP A 409 16.13 12.32 -15.77
N VAL A 410 16.90 13.36 -16.08
CA VAL A 410 18.18 13.24 -16.77
C VAL A 410 19.30 13.73 -15.87
N TYR A 411 20.28 12.87 -15.66
CA TYR A 411 21.42 13.08 -14.77
C TYR A 411 22.73 13.13 -15.57
N PRO A 412 23.83 13.65 -14.98
CA PRO A 412 25.15 13.56 -15.58
C PRO A 412 25.55 12.12 -15.91
N THR A 413 26.48 11.98 -16.86
CA THR A 413 27.16 10.72 -17.19
C THR A 413 27.64 10.00 -15.93
N ASP A 414 27.64 8.67 -15.95
CA ASP A 414 28.12 7.81 -14.84
C ASP A 414 27.31 7.91 -13.52
N THR A 415 26.13 8.53 -13.54
CA THR A 415 25.19 8.42 -12.42
C THR A 415 24.62 6.99 -12.40
N ILE A 416 24.90 6.23 -11.34
CA ILE A 416 24.53 4.80 -11.20
C ILE A 416 23.87 4.49 -9.85
N SER A 417 23.55 5.52 -9.08
CA SER A 417 22.97 5.42 -7.73
C SER A 417 21.61 4.74 -7.72
N ASP A 418 20.88 4.84 -8.82
CA ASP A 418 19.51 4.39 -8.96
C ASP A 418 19.43 2.95 -9.51
N LEU A 419 20.51 2.45 -10.13
CA LEU A 419 20.55 1.08 -10.64
C LEU A 419 20.35 0.03 -9.53
N GLY A 420 19.53 -0.96 -9.83
CA GLY A 420 19.12 -2.02 -8.91
C GLY A 420 17.89 -1.67 -8.07
N PHE A 421 17.24 -0.54 -8.34
CA PHE A 421 16.02 -0.13 -7.66
C PHE A 421 15.21 0.86 -8.51
N HIS A 422 13.89 0.77 -8.47
CA HIS A 422 13.03 1.77 -9.07
C HIS A 422 11.88 2.15 -8.14
N GLU A 423 11.75 3.43 -7.82
CA GLU A 423 10.64 3.95 -7.01
C GLU A 423 9.36 3.98 -7.86
N LEU A 424 8.23 3.53 -7.31
CA LEU A 424 6.92 3.54 -7.95
C LEU A 424 5.90 4.22 -7.02
N ASP A 425 5.26 5.30 -7.47
CA ASP A 425 4.28 6.07 -6.67
C ASP A 425 3.09 5.20 -6.20
N ASN A 426 2.77 4.14 -6.96
CA ASN A 426 1.71 3.17 -6.68
C ASN A 426 2.22 1.71 -6.77
N GLY A 427 3.49 1.48 -6.39
CA GLY A 427 4.09 0.15 -6.43
C GLY A 427 3.36 -0.89 -5.56
N PRO A 428 3.53 -2.20 -5.83
CA PRO A 428 2.99 -3.26 -4.99
C PRO A 428 3.40 -3.05 -3.52
N THR A 429 2.44 -3.22 -2.61
CA THR A 429 2.65 -2.98 -1.18
C THR A 429 3.69 -3.91 -0.59
N VAL A 430 4.47 -3.33 0.31
CA VAL A 430 5.60 -3.86 1.05
C VAL A 430 5.37 -5.24 1.69
N PRO A 431 6.38 -6.14 1.70
CA PRO A 431 6.31 -7.43 2.42
C PRO A 431 6.26 -7.34 3.96
N VAL A 432 6.48 -6.16 4.55
CA VAL A 432 6.40 -5.91 5.99
C VAL A 432 5.23 -4.98 6.32
N GLN A 433 4.32 -5.45 7.17
CA GLN A 433 3.33 -4.59 7.81
C GLN A 433 3.94 -4.04 9.11
N HIS A 434 3.90 -2.71 9.31
CA HIS A 434 4.50 -2.09 10.49
C HIS A 434 3.58 -1.09 11.19
N GLY A 435 3.86 -0.87 12.48
CA GLY A 435 3.32 0.23 13.27
C GLY A 435 4.04 1.55 12.98
N PRO A 436 3.63 2.65 13.63
CA PRO A 436 4.19 3.97 13.37
C PRO A 436 5.70 4.02 13.59
N LEU A 437 6.40 4.80 12.76
CA LEU A 437 7.82 5.09 12.93
C LEU A 437 8.01 6.17 14.00
N ASN A 438 8.74 5.84 15.06
CA ASN A 438 9.01 6.76 16.16
C ASN A 438 10.42 7.32 16.01
N TRP A 439 10.51 8.52 15.44
CA TRP A 439 11.77 9.20 15.21
C TRP A 439 12.19 10.08 16.40
N VAL A 440 13.48 10.05 16.72
CA VAL A 440 14.12 10.91 17.72
C VAL A 440 15.39 11.50 17.11
N ILE A 441 15.44 12.82 17.01
CA ILE A 441 16.66 13.53 16.59
C ILE A 441 17.18 14.35 17.75
N PHE A 442 18.42 14.09 18.16
CA PHE A 442 19.08 14.81 19.24
C PHE A 442 20.59 14.88 19.02
N GLY A 443 21.15 16.08 19.04
CA GLY A 443 22.61 16.29 19.00
C GLY A 443 23.35 15.69 17.79
N GLY A 444 22.75 15.70 16.60
CA GLY A 444 23.34 15.11 15.38
C GLY A 444 23.20 13.58 15.30
N GLN A 445 22.48 12.96 16.24
CA GLN A 445 22.08 11.56 16.19
C GLN A 445 20.60 11.43 15.85
N ALA A 446 20.28 10.44 15.02
CA ALA A 446 18.94 10.00 14.71
C ALA A 446 18.73 8.59 15.27
N GLU A 447 17.60 8.40 15.94
CA GLU A 447 17.08 7.10 16.32
C GLU A 447 15.69 6.94 15.71
N VAL A 448 15.41 5.77 15.14
CA VAL A 448 14.07 5.37 14.71
C VAL A 448 13.73 4.02 15.33
N ALA A 449 12.54 3.95 15.92
CA ALA A 449 12.02 2.74 16.55
C ALA A 449 10.62 2.41 16.01
N TRP A 450 10.39 1.14 15.69
CA TRP A 450 9.13 0.67 15.13
C TRP A 450 8.89 -0.79 15.49
N THR A 451 7.65 -1.22 15.26
CA THR A 451 7.23 -2.62 15.40
C THR A 451 6.75 -3.10 14.04
N THR A 452 7.20 -4.25 13.58
CA THR A 452 6.56 -4.97 12.48
C THR A 452 5.45 -5.84 13.08
N TYR A 453 4.29 -5.91 12.44
CA TYR A 453 3.21 -6.84 12.78
C TYR A 453 3.40 -8.18 12.10
N SER A 454 3.96 -8.15 10.89
CA SER A 454 4.37 -9.30 10.10
C SER A 454 5.51 -8.90 9.16
N GLU A 455 6.33 -9.88 8.80
CA GLU A 455 7.43 -9.78 7.87
C GLU A 455 7.37 -10.97 6.92
N SER A 456 7.56 -10.72 5.63
CA SER A 456 7.72 -11.77 4.63
C SER A 456 9.02 -11.54 3.90
N GLY A 457 9.99 -12.45 4.05
CA GLY A 457 11.25 -12.35 3.33
C GLY A 457 12.12 -11.14 3.69
N ASN A 458 11.97 -10.53 4.87
CA ASN A 458 12.69 -9.32 5.26
C ASN A 458 14.17 -9.59 5.59
N ALA A 459 15.10 -9.06 4.79
CA ALA A 459 16.53 -9.10 5.08
C ALA A 459 16.95 -8.05 6.13
N GLY A 460 16.27 -6.91 6.19
CA GLY A 460 16.53 -5.88 7.19
C GLY A 460 16.15 -4.49 6.76
N PHE A 461 16.74 -3.48 7.40
CA PHE A 461 16.31 -2.10 7.26
C PHE A 461 17.50 -1.15 7.16
N TRP A 462 17.47 -0.28 6.16
CA TRP A 462 18.40 0.85 6.03
C TRP A 462 17.82 2.11 6.65
N LEU A 463 18.65 2.79 7.43
CA LEU A 463 18.49 4.21 7.72
C LEU A 463 19.36 5.00 6.73
N GLU A 464 18.77 5.98 6.05
CA GLU A 464 19.42 6.74 4.99
C GLU A 464 19.20 8.25 5.18
N ALA A 465 20.15 9.06 4.71
CA ALA A 465 20.11 10.52 4.75
C ALA A 465 20.13 11.14 3.35
N GLN A 466 19.20 12.06 3.12
CA GLN A 466 19.18 12.88 1.92
C GLN A 466 20.00 14.15 2.15
N LEU A 467 21.11 14.30 1.42
CA LEU A 467 21.97 15.49 1.47
C LEU A 467 21.64 16.46 0.32
N GLU A 468 21.30 15.90 -0.85
CA GLU A 468 20.95 16.60 -2.09
C GLU A 468 19.61 16.07 -2.62
N ALA A 469 18.94 16.79 -3.52
CA ALA A 469 17.63 16.37 -3.99
C ALA A 469 17.72 14.98 -4.66
N HIS A 470 16.82 14.07 -4.29
CA HIS A 470 16.69 12.71 -4.85
C HIS A 470 17.87 11.74 -4.60
N HIS A 471 18.90 12.11 -3.83
CA HIS A 471 20.01 11.20 -3.51
C HIS A 471 20.05 10.81 -2.02
N TRP A 472 19.99 9.50 -1.73
CA TRP A 472 19.95 8.92 -0.38
C TRP A 472 21.24 8.19 -0.02
N ASN A 473 21.86 8.60 1.08
CA ASN A 473 23.13 8.06 1.55
C ASN A 473 22.88 7.09 2.71
N PRO A 474 23.37 5.84 2.65
CA PRO A 474 23.18 4.89 3.75
C PRO A 474 23.94 5.34 5.01
N LEU A 475 23.24 5.32 6.15
CA LEU A 475 23.80 5.66 7.47
C LEU A 475 24.03 4.43 8.34
N ALA A 476 23.09 3.49 8.34
CA ALA A 476 23.18 2.25 9.13
C ALA A 476 22.18 1.21 8.62
N PHE A 477 22.48 -0.07 8.88
CA PHE A 477 21.62 -1.20 8.55
C PHE A 477 21.35 -2.04 9.79
N LEU A 478 20.12 -2.57 9.90
CA LEU A 478 19.71 -3.50 10.93
C LEU A 478 19.09 -4.74 10.29
N GLU A 479 19.61 -5.92 10.61
CA GLU A 479 19.07 -7.18 10.08
C GLU A 479 17.62 -7.43 10.54
N GLY A 480 16.80 -7.90 9.59
CA GLY A 480 15.41 -8.30 9.79
C GLY A 480 15.31 -9.72 10.33
N ARG A 481 14.08 -10.22 10.50
CA ARG A 481 13.82 -11.60 10.97
C ARG A 481 13.53 -12.59 9.84
N GLY A 482 13.66 -12.17 8.58
CA GLY A 482 13.22 -12.96 7.43
C GLY A 482 11.70 -12.97 7.36
N THR A 483 11.11 -14.15 7.41
CA THR A 483 9.65 -14.31 7.47
C THR A 483 9.21 -14.51 8.91
N SER A 484 8.37 -13.61 9.43
CA SER A 484 7.82 -13.64 10.78
C SER A 484 6.35 -13.26 10.77
N THR A 485 5.50 -14.08 11.39
CA THR A 485 4.10 -13.72 11.67
C THR A 485 3.91 -13.12 13.05
N ASP A 486 4.94 -13.18 13.89
CA ASP A 486 4.95 -12.56 15.21
C ASP A 486 5.44 -11.10 15.09
N PRO A 487 4.89 -10.17 15.89
CA PRO A 487 5.37 -8.81 15.89
C PRO A 487 6.82 -8.71 16.37
N ASN A 488 7.68 -8.05 15.60
CA ASN A 488 9.07 -7.79 15.99
C ASN A 488 9.31 -6.32 16.26
N TYR A 489 10.11 -6.05 17.28
CA TYR A 489 10.50 -4.69 17.63
C TYR A 489 11.91 -4.40 17.14
N TYR A 490 12.06 -3.26 16.47
CA TYR A 490 13.33 -2.79 15.93
C TYR A 490 13.67 -1.40 16.43
N ARG A 491 14.97 -1.16 16.54
CA ARG A 491 15.54 0.16 16.81
C ARG A 491 16.84 0.31 16.06
N LEU A 492 16.96 1.43 15.34
CA LEU A 492 18.14 1.75 14.56
C LEU A 492 18.59 3.18 14.91
N THR A 493 19.86 3.33 15.27
CA THR A 493 20.46 4.61 15.68
C THR A 493 21.69 4.90 14.83
N SER A 494 21.83 6.12 14.31
CA SER A 494 23.03 6.55 13.60
C SER A 494 23.27 8.06 13.70
N SER A 495 24.52 8.48 13.54
CA SER A 495 24.86 9.89 13.30
C SER A 495 24.54 10.28 11.86
N PHE A 496 24.14 11.52 11.63
CA PHE A 496 23.89 12.05 10.29
C PHE A 496 24.67 13.35 10.03
N PRO A 497 25.02 13.66 8.77
CA PRO A 497 25.74 14.89 8.43
C PRO A 497 24.95 16.18 8.69
N ASP A 498 25.63 17.27 9.03
CA ASP A 498 25.00 18.56 9.35
C ASP A 498 24.15 19.14 8.20
N ASN A 499 24.47 18.79 6.95
CA ASN A 499 23.71 19.20 5.76
C ASN A 499 22.55 18.26 5.40
N CYS A 500 22.21 17.29 6.26
CA CYS A 500 21.09 16.38 6.06
C CYS A 500 19.75 17.14 5.99
N LYS A 501 18.99 16.90 4.91
CA LYS A 501 17.68 17.51 4.67
C LYS A 501 16.55 16.61 5.12
N ARG A 502 16.66 15.29 4.90
CA ARG A 502 15.68 14.27 5.29
C ARG A 502 16.36 12.99 5.72
N LEU A 503 15.70 12.23 6.57
CA LEU A 503 16.01 10.85 6.91
C LEU A 503 14.92 9.95 6.37
N ARG A 504 15.24 8.72 5.98
CA ARG A 504 14.23 7.70 5.68
C ARG A 504 14.62 6.35 6.24
N LEU A 505 13.61 5.55 6.53
CA LEU A 505 13.76 4.14 6.87
C LEU A 505 13.23 3.31 5.69
N SER A 506 14.06 2.42 5.18
CA SER A 506 13.72 1.53 4.06
C SER A 506 13.91 0.08 4.47
N GLN A 507 12.93 -0.78 4.24
CA GLN A 507 13.10 -2.23 4.28
C GLN A 507 13.96 -2.70 3.11
N VAL A 508 14.65 -3.82 3.31
CA VAL A 508 15.26 -4.65 2.28
C VAL A 508 14.78 -6.09 2.47
N ASP A 509 14.35 -6.73 1.39
CA ASP A 509 14.01 -8.15 1.36
C ASP A 509 15.21 -9.05 1.07
N LEU A 510 15.07 -10.35 1.28
CA LEU A 510 16.08 -11.38 1.03
C LEU A 510 16.45 -11.49 -0.45
N ASP A 511 15.56 -11.08 -1.35
CA ASP A 511 15.82 -10.91 -2.78
C ASP A 511 16.55 -9.59 -3.11
N GLY A 512 16.66 -8.67 -2.16
CA GLY A 512 17.31 -7.38 -2.29
C GLY A 512 16.36 -6.23 -2.60
N THR A 513 15.07 -6.50 -2.79
CA THR A 513 14.03 -5.47 -3.01
C THR A 513 14.02 -4.49 -1.86
N ARG A 514 13.89 -3.20 -2.16
CA ARG A 514 13.81 -2.15 -1.13
C ARG A 514 12.46 -1.50 -1.12
N THR A 515 11.98 -1.12 0.06
CA THR A 515 10.73 -0.40 0.19
C THR A 515 10.80 0.64 1.29
N VAL A 516 10.38 1.88 0.99
CA VAL A 516 10.40 2.97 1.95
C VAL A 516 9.24 2.79 2.95
N LEU A 517 9.59 2.76 4.24
CA LEU A 517 8.60 2.65 5.33
C LEU A 517 8.20 4.03 5.88
N GLY A 518 9.04 5.04 5.67
CA GLY A 518 8.70 6.43 5.96
C GLY A 518 9.91 7.36 6.03
N GLU A 519 9.62 8.66 5.96
CA GLU A 519 10.61 9.73 5.95
C GLU A 519 10.40 10.73 7.09
N LEU A 520 11.46 11.43 7.46
CA LEU A 520 11.46 12.56 8.37
C LEU A 520 12.28 13.72 7.81
N ALA A 521 11.66 14.88 7.64
CA ALA A 521 12.38 16.11 7.30
C ALA A 521 13.21 16.62 8.50
N VAL A 522 14.46 16.99 8.22
CA VAL A 522 15.45 17.54 9.18
C VAL A 522 15.62 19.06 9.00
N SER A 523 15.17 19.62 7.86
CA SER A 523 15.37 21.02 7.50
C SER A 523 14.65 22.01 8.42
N GLY A 524 15.38 23.03 8.91
CA GLY A 524 14.82 24.19 9.60
C GLY A 524 14.67 24.08 11.12
N ASN A 525 15.34 23.12 11.78
CA ASN A 525 15.21 22.79 13.22
C ASN A 525 13.88 22.14 13.62
N SER A 526 12.97 21.86 12.69
CA SER A 526 11.80 21.03 12.96
C SER A 526 12.23 19.59 13.21
N GLY A 527 11.84 19.01 14.34
CA GLY A 527 12.13 17.62 14.72
C GLY A 527 13.36 17.41 15.62
N ILE A 528 14.23 18.42 15.78
CA ILE A 528 15.39 18.33 16.68
C ILE A 528 14.97 18.66 18.11
N ILE A 529 15.14 17.69 19.01
CA ILE A 529 14.91 17.88 20.43
C ILE A 529 16.07 18.68 21.03
N ARG A 530 15.76 19.79 21.72
CA ARG A 530 16.76 20.68 22.33
C ARG A 530 16.65 20.81 23.84
N ASP A 531 15.49 20.45 24.39
CA ASP A 531 15.20 20.53 25.81
C ASP A 531 15.05 19.14 26.41
N LEU A 532 15.16 19.07 27.74
CA LEU A 532 14.85 17.86 28.49
C LEU A 532 13.43 17.42 28.16
N SER A 533 13.29 16.23 27.59
CA SER A 533 11.99 15.73 27.20
C SER A 533 11.88 14.22 27.34
N ILE A 534 10.70 13.79 27.78
CA ILE A 534 10.23 12.44 27.51
C ILE A 534 9.85 12.44 26.03
N VAL A 535 10.43 11.52 25.27
CA VAL A 535 10.31 11.47 23.82
C VAL A 535 9.27 10.44 23.42
N ALA A 536 9.37 9.24 23.99
CA ALA A 536 8.49 8.12 23.70
C ALA A 536 8.45 7.14 24.89
N ALA A 537 7.48 6.24 24.84
CA ALA A 537 7.48 4.99 25.59
C ALA A 537 7.20 3.90 24.57
N TYR A 538 8.09 2.90 24.44
CA TYR A 538 7.87 1.79 23.51
C TYR A 538 8.27 0.43 24.11
N PRO A 539 7.52 -0.66 23.82
CA PRO A 539 6.20 -0.64 23.17
C PRO A 539 5.19 0.21 23.96
N ASN A 540 4.21 0.81 23.28
CA ASN A 540 3.06 1.49 23.88
C ASN A 540 1.88 1.34 22.91
N PRO A 541 0.81 0.61 23.27
CA PRO A 541 0.61 0.00 24.58
C PRO A 541 1.57 -1.16 24.89
N PHE A 542 1.76 -1.49 26.17
CA PHE A 542 2.75 -2.49 26.62
C PHE A 542 2.17 -3.49 27.61
N ASN A 543 2.78 -4.68 27.68
CA ASN A 543 2.39 -5.75 28.61
C ASN A 543 3.61 -6.66 28.96
N PRO A 544 4.11 -6.68 30.22
CA PRO A 544 4.01 -5.66 31.27
C PRO A 544 5.20 -4.68 31.25
N THR A 545 6.10 -4.77 30.26
CA THR A 545 7.33 -3.98 30.18
C THR A 545 7.34 -2.99 29.02
N THR A 546 7.80 -1.77 29.26
CA THR A 546 8.08 -0.74 28.24
C THR A 546 9.42 -0.08 28.52
N THR A 547 9.96 0.65 27.54
CA THR A 547 11.15 1.47 27.68
C THR A 547 10.79 2.93 27.47
N ILE A 548 11.11 3.76 28.46
CA ILE A 548 10.91 5.21 28.39
C ILE A 548 12.14 5.85 27.77
N VAL A 549 11.93 6.69 26.75
CA VAL A 549 13.00 7.42 26.07
C VAL A 549 13.07 8.83 26.60
N LEU A 550 14.21 9.20 27.16
CA LEU A 550 14.51 10.57 27.58
C LEU A 550 15.59 11.17 26.68
N ALA A 551 15.37 12.38 26.20
CA ALA A 551 16.41 13.20 25.58
C ALA A 551 16.88 14.23 26.61
N ILE A 552 18.19 14.24 26.88
CA ILE A 552 18.81 15.05 27.92
C ILE A 552 19.80 16.05 27.29
N PRO A 553 19.54 17.37 27.34
CA PRO A 553 20.34 18.41 26.67
C PRO A 553 21.76 18.58 27.23
N ALA A 554 21.89 18.45 28.54
CA ALA A 554 23.14 18.62 29.27
C ALA A 554 23.10 17.75 30.53
N ARG A 555 24.29 17.43 31.09
CA ARG A 555 24.35 16.68 32.35
C ARG A 555 23.54 17.41 33.43
N GLN A 556 22.53 16.74 33.97
CA GLN A 556 21.64 17.31 34.99
C GLN A 556 21.02 16.22 35.86
N HIS A 557 20.47 16.59 37.01
CA HIS A 557 19.70 15.66 37.84
C HIS A 557 18.34 15.38 37.23
N ILE A 558 17.97 14.10 37.17
CA ILE A 558 16.74 13.58 36.56
C ILE A 558 15.95 12.81 37.61
N GLN A 559 14.71 13.23 37.82
CA GLN A 559 13.70 12.52 38.60
C GLN A 559 12.54 12.12 37.67
N LEU A 560 12.57 10.88 37.17
CA LEU A 560 11.49 10.32 36.35
C LEU A 560 10.56 9.47 37.23
N SER A 561 9.30 9.87 37.33
CA SER A 561 8.28 9.19 38.12
C SER A 561 7.04 8.86 37.30
N VAL A 562 6.36 7.78 37.69
CA VAL A 562 5.10 7.29 37.10
C VAL A 562 3.95 7.58 38.06
N PHE A 563 2.83 8.05 37.52
CA PHE A 563 1.61 8.37 38.26
C PHE A 563 0.40 7.63 37.66
N SER A 564 -0.58 7.28 38.49
CA SER A 564 -1.92 6.88 38.04
C SER A 564 -2.70 8.07 37.47
N VAL A 565 -3.81 7.82 36.78
CA VAL A 565 -4.75 8.89 36.36
C VAL A 565 -5.32 9.72 37.51
N THR A 566 -5.34 9.18 38.73
CA THR A 566 -5.76 9.90 39.94
C THR A 566 -4.64 10.77 40.54
N GLY A 567 -3.44 10.76 39.94
CA GLY A 567 -2.29 11.53 40.39
C GLY A 567 -1.48 10.87 41.52
N GLN A 568 -1.75 9.61 41.85
CA GLN A 568 -0.95 8.86 42.82
C GLN A 568 0.36 8.43 42.17
N GLN A 569 1.51 8.74 42.78
CA GLN A 569 2.80 8.23 42.32
C GLN A 569 2.86 6.72 42.58
N VAL A 570 3.07 5.92 41.52
CA VAL A 570 3.13 4.46 41.59
C VAL A 570 4.55 3.90 41.43
N ALA A 571 5.48 4.67 40.86
CA ALA A 571 6.88 4.31 40.74
C ALA A 571 7.80 5.54 40.57
N THR A 572 9.06 5.40 40.95
CA THR A 572 10.16 6.29 40.52
C THR A 572 11.15 5.44 39.73
N LEU A 573 11.36 5.79 38.46
CA LEU A 573 12.19 5.04 37.53
C LEU A 573 13.65 5.52 37.56
N VAL A 574 13.86 6.83 37.72
CA VAL A 574 15.18 7.44 37.83
C VAL A 574 15.13 8.55 38.87
N ASN A 575 16.19 8.66 39.68
CA ASN A 575 16.41 9.76 40.60
C ASN A 575 17.93 10.00 40.74
N ASP A 576 18.58 10.37 39.65
CA ASP A 576 20.05 10.46 39.55
C ASP A 576 20.51 11.50 38.52
N SER A 577 21.80 11.87 38.55
CA SER A 577 22.43 12.75 37.57
C SER A 577 22.87 12.00 36.32
N LEU A 578 22.14 12.22 35.21
CA LEU A 578 22.42 11.61 33.91
C LEU A 578 23.21 12.55 33.00
N SER A 579 24.06 12.01 32.13
CA SER A 579 24.79 12.77 31.10
C SER A 579 23.88 13.23 29.96
N ALA A 580 24.36 14.16 29.13
CA ALA A 580 23.68 14.52 27.89
C ALA A 580 23.53 13.30 26.96
N GLY A 581 22.44 13.25 26.19
CA GLY A 581 22.16 12.17 25.22
C GLY A 581 20.74 11.62 25.30
N ILE A 582 20.49 10.59 24.50
CA ILE A 582 19.26 9.78 24.53
C ILE A 582 19.46 8.65 25.55
N HIS A 583 18.53 8.51 26.50
CA HIS A 583 18.55 7.49 27.55
C HIS A 583 17.32 6.60 27.45
N HIS A 584 17.53 5.30 27.60
CA HIS A 584 16.49 4.27 27.55
C HIS A 584 16.28 3.67 28.93
N ILE A 585 15.15 3.98 29.55
CA ILE A 585 14.86 3.60 30.92
C ILE A 585 13.81 2.48 30.90
N PRO A 586 14.20 1.23 31.19
CA PRO A 586 13.24 0.13 31.22
C PRO A 586 12.29 0.29 32.42
N TRP A 587 11.03 -0.04 32.20
CA TRP A 587 10.01 -0.07 33.24
C TRP A 587 9.21 -1.37 33.17
N ASN A 588 9.20 -2.11 34.27
CA ASN A 588 8.36 -3.29 34.46
C ASN A 588 7.19 -2.95 35.39
N ALA A 589 5.97 -3.04 34.84
CA ALA A 589 4.73 -2.73 35.54
C ALA A 589 3.94 -3.98 35.97
N SER A 590 4.57 -5.15 36.06
CA SER A 590 3.87 -6.43 36.35
C SER A 590 3.08 -6.44 37.66
N GLY A 591 3.44 -5.58 38.62
CA GLY A 591 2.75 -5.43 39.91
C GLY A 591 1.61 -4.40 39.91
N LEU A 592 1.31 -3.77 38.78
CA LEU A 592 0.31 -2.70 38.67
C LEU A 592 -0.95 -3.18 37.90
N THR A 593 -2.08 -2.54 38.16
CA THR A 593 -3.34 -2.81 37.44
C THR A 593 -3.32 -2.20 36.05
N SER A 594 -3.98 -2.84 35.08
CA SER A 594 -4.10 -2.28 33.73
C SER A 594 -4.84 -0.96 33.72
N GLY A 595 -4.44 -0.04 32.84
CA GLY A 595 -4.97 1.32 32.80
C GLY A 595 -3.94 2.33 32.29
N THR A 596 -4.33 3.61 32.30
CA THR A 596 -3.46 4.70 31.87
C THR A 596 -2.56 5.18 33.00
N TYR A 597 -1.30 5.44 32.68
CA TYR A 597 -0.30 6.00 33.57
C TYR A 597 0.31 7.28 32.96
N LEU A 598 0.74 8.19 33.81
CA LEU A 598 1.35 9.46 33.42
C LEU A 598 2.82 9.46 33.82
N LEU A 599 3.69 9.89 32.91
CA LEU A 599 5.10 10.11 33.21
C LEU A 599 5.37 11.56 33.55
N LYS A 600 6.27 11.78 34.52
CA LYS A 600 6.75 13.11 34.90
C LYS A 600 8.26 13.09 35.07
N VAL A 601 8.96 14.08 34.51
CA VAL A 601 10.39 14.28 34.68
C VAL A 601 10.68 15.63 35.35
N ASN A 602 11.36 15.63 36.50
CA ASN A 602 11.62 16.82 37.33
C ASN A 602 10.34 17.65 37.65
N GLN A 603 10.39 18.97 37.48
CA GLN A 603 9.24 19.89 37.65
C GLN A 603 8.53 20.24 36.33
N HIS A 604 9.04 19.77 35.19
CA HIS A 604 8.38 19.97 33.89
C HIS A 604 7.34 18.87 33.68
N GLN A 605 6.06 19.26 33.59
CA GLN A 605 5.01 18.37 33.10
C GLN A 605 4.99 18.45 31.57
N LYS A 606 5.44 17.39 30.90
CA LYS A 606 4.96 17.08 29.56
C LYS A 606 3.97 15.93 29.72
N GLY A 607 2.72 16.13 29.33
CA GLY A 607 1.64 15.16 29.49
C GLY A 607 1.80 13.97 28.55
N ILE A 608 2.85 13.17 28.71
CA ILE A 608 2.98 11.90 28.01
C ILE A 608 2.18 10.86 28.77
N GLN A 609 1.00 10.56 28.22
CA GLN A 609 0.14 9.49 28.67
C GLN A 609 0.70 8.18 28.13
N VAL A 610 1.06 7.27 29.03
CA VAL A 610 1.50 5.91 28.70
C VAL A 610 0.37 4.95 29.08
N LEU A 611 -0.13 4.17 28.12
CA LEU A 611 -1.24 3.25 28.36
C LEU A 611 -0.68 1.85 28.63
N LEU A 612 -0.97 1.30 29.82
CA LEU A 612 -0.71 -0.11 30.15
C LEU A 612 -1.93 -0.95 29.75
N LEU A 613 -1.73 -1.94 28.87
CA LEU A 613 -2.75 -2.96 28.56
C LEU A 613 -2.42 -4.24 29.34
N LYS A 614 -3.44 -4.91 29.91
CA LYS A 614 -3.31 -6.36 30.20
C LYS A 614 -3.81 -7.14 29.00
#